data_AF-A0A1Q8R052-F1
#
_entry.id   AF-A0A1Q8R052-F1
#
_cell.length_a   1.000
_cell.length_b   1.000
_cell.length_c   1.000
_cell.angle_alpha   90.00
_cell.angle_beta   90.00
_cell.angle_gamma   90.00
#
_symmetry.space_group_name_H-M   'P 1'
#
loop_
_entity.id
_entity.type
_entity.pdbx_description
1 polymer ?
#
loop_
_entity_poly.entity_id
_entity_poly.type
_entity_poly.pdbx_seq_one_letter_code
_entity_poly.pdbx_strand_id
1 'polypeptide(L)'
;MDFKEMMENFKKENGEIPKPLELLGQLDESLVVNHMTDMMFTYSKEAIPQKYKVLIALSAAIALGSQPCILNYTMRAKMAGASVQEIMEAFAIAKFSKAGTTLSSSLPALEWLVNNK
;
A
#
# COMPACT_ATOMS: atom_id res chain seq x y z
N MET A 1 14.45 -18.02 6.96
CA MET A 1 15.05 -16.88 7.67
C MET A 1 14.46 -16.88 9.06
N ASP A 2 15.30 -16.77 10.09
CA ASP A 2 14.86 -16.69 11.48
C ASP A 2 14.18 -15.34 11.77
N PHE A 3 13.24 -15.29 12.72
CA PHE A 3 12.48 -14.08 13.04
C PHE A 3 13.41 -12.90 13.43
N LYS A 4 14.45 -13.18 14.22
CA LYS A 4 15.41 -12.15 14.65
C LYS A 4 16.20 -11.57 13.49
N GLU A 5 16.73 -12.44 12.62
CA GLU A 5 17.47 -12.05 11.42
C GLU A 5 16.60 -11.17 10.50
N MET A 6 15.33 -11.54 10.36
CA MET A 6 14.35 -10.80 9.56
C MET A 6 14.08 -9.39 10.12
N MET A 7 13.94 -9.26 11.44
CA MET A 7 13.77 -7.97 12.12
C MET A 7 15.00 -7.07 12.00
N GLU A 8 16.21 -7.65 12.15
CA GLU A 8 17.47 -6.91 12.00
C GLU A 8 17.64 -6.37 10.58
N ASN A 9 17.39 -7.20 9.57
CA ASN A 9 17.44 -6.79 8.17
C ASN A 9 16.44 -5.68 7.87
N PHE A 10 15.19 -5.81 8.35
CA PHE A 10 14.17 -4.79 8.15
C PHE A 10 14.57 -3.45 8.76
N LYS A 11 15.08 -3.47 9.99
CA LYS A 11 15.56 -2.26 10.68
C LYS A 11 16.73 -1.61 9.93
N LYS A 12 17.65 -2.40 9.39
CA LYS A 12 18.77 -1.89 8.60
C LYS A 12 18.31 -1.18 7.33
N GLU A 13 17.30 -1.73 6.65
CA GLU A 13 16.76 -1.17 5.40
C GLU A 13 15.86 0.05 5.64
N ASN A 14 15.08 0.05 6.72
CA ASN A 14 14.02 1.05 6.97
C ASN A 14 14.33 2.00 8.14
N GLY A 15 15.48 1.85 8.81
CA GLY A 15 15.91 2.62 9.98
C GLY A 15 15.29 2.16 11.30
N GLU A 16 13.98 1.93 11.32
CA GLU A 16 13.24 1.45 12.49
C GLU A 16 12.29 0.30 12.15
N ILE A 17 11.91 -0.46 13.18
CA ILE A 17 10.85 -1.47 13.08
C ILE A 17 9.55 -0.78 13.49
N PRO A 18 8.50 -0.79 12.64
CA PRO A 18 7.20 -0.25 13.00
C PRO A 18 6.70 -0.86 14.30
N LYS A 19 6.26 -0.01 15.24
CA LYS A 19 5.77 -0.46 16.54
C LYS A 19 4.72 -1.60 16.47
N PRO A 20 3.79 -1.62 15.49
CA PRO A 20 2.87 -2.74 15.34
C PRO A 20 3.56 -4.08 15.08
N LEU A 21 4.63 -4.12 14.28
CA LEU A 21 5.37 -5.36 14.01
C LEU A 21 6.18 -5.81 15.22
N GLU A 22 6.77 -4.87 15.95
CA GLU A 22 7.49 -5.16 17.20
C GLU A 22 6.54 -5.80 18.23
N LEU A 23 5.37 -5.21 18.45
CA LEU A 23 4.36 -5.74 19.39
C LEU A 23 3.79 -7.07 18.90
N LEU A 24 3.53 -7.21 17.60
CA LEU A 24 3.06 -8.48 17.04
C LEU A 24 4.08 -9.60 17.25
N GLY A 25 5.37 -9.33 17.06
CA GLY A 25 6.42 -10.33 17.29
C GLY A 25 6.55 -10.76 18.76
N GLN A 26 6.25 -9.87 19.71
CA GLN A 26 6.20 -10.23 21.13
C GLN A 26 5.03 -11.17 21.47
N LEU A 27 3.96 -11.14 20.66
CA LEU A 27 2.77 -11.96 20.86
C LEU A 27 2.82 -13.26 20.05
N ASP A 28 3.26 -13.18 18.80
CA ASP A 28 3.36 -14.30 17.86
C ASP A 28 4.36 -13.98 16.74
N GLU A 29 5.57 -14.52 16.86
CA GLU A 29 6.64 -14.35 15.86
C GLU A 29 6.23 -14.93 14.48
N SER A 30 5.42 -16.00 14.45
CA SER A 30 5.05 -16.66 13.20
C SER A 30 4.19 -15.77 12.31
N LEU A 31 3.35 -14.92 12.91
CA LEU A 31 2.54 -13.95 12.18
C LEU A 31 3.40 -12.87 11.51
N VAL A 32 4.47 -12.42 12.18
CA VAL A 32 5.41 -11.45 11.59
C VAL A 32 6.21 -12.10 10.46
N VAL A 33 6.72 -13.32 10.68
CA VAL A 33 7.48 -14.07 9.68
C VAL A 33 6.63 -14.29 8.42
N ASN A 34 5.36 -14.69 8.58
CA ASN A 34 4.44 -14.87 7.46
C ASN A 34 4.21 -13.55 6.71
N HIS A 35 3.87 -12.47 7.43
CA HIS A 35 3.63 -11.16 6.82
C HIS A 35 4.82 -10.66 5.98
N MET A 36 6.02 -10.83 6.51
CA MET A 36 7.23 -10.38 5.82
C MET A 36 7.66 -11.30 4.69
N THR A 37 7.41 -12.60 4.81
CA THR A 37 7.60 -13.55 3.72
C THR A 37 6.70 -13.21 2.54
N ASP A 38 5.43 -12.86 2.79
CA ASP A 38 4.49 -12.40 1.75
C ASP A 38 4.97 -11.11 1.08
N MET A 39 5.50 -10.18 1.88
CA MET A 39 6.09 -8.94 1.36
C MET A 39 7.30 -9.24 0.46
N MET A 40 8.24 -10.07 0.89
CA MET A 40 9.41 -10.47 0.08
C MET A 40 9.00 -11.19 -1.20
N PHE A 41 8.06 -12.13 -1.12
CA PHE A 41 7.53 -12.84 -2.28
C PHE A 41 6.90 -11.89 -3.30
N THR A 42 6.16 -10.88 -2.84
CA THR A 42 5.52 -9.90 -3.72
C THR A 42 6.57 -8.99 -4.38
N TYR A 43 7.58 -8.56 -3.63
CA TYR A 43 8.61 -7.65 -4.13
C TYR A 43 9.70 -8.34 -4.97
N SER A 44 9.85 -9.66 -4.87
CA SER A 44 10.80 -10.44 -5.70
C SER A 44 10.33 -10.68 -7.13
N LYS A 45 9.05 -10.51 -7.46
CA LYS A 45 8.54 -10.70 -8.84
C LYS A 45 9.13 -9.69 -9.82
N GLU A 46 9.62 -10.12 -10.97
CA GLU A 46 10.36 -9.19 -11.86
C GLU A 46 9.49 -8.52 -12.94
N ALA A 47 8.30 -9.05 -13.20
CA ALA A 47 7.44 -8.59 -14.30
C ALA A 47 7.02 -7.11 -14.22
N ILE A 48 6.94 -6.55 -13.01
CA ILE A 48 6.65 -5.13 -12.79
C ILE A 48 7.91 -4.49 -12.19
N PRO A 49 8.52 -3.49 -12.86
CA PRO A 49 9.67 -2.78 -12.31
C PRO A 49 9.37 -2.14 -10.94
N GLN A 50 10.39 -2.05 -10.08
CA GLN A 50 10.23 -1.60 -8.68
C GLN A 50 9.52 -0.25 -8.54
N LYS A 51 9.85 0.73 -9.41
CA LYS A 51 9.17 2.04 -9.44
C LYS A 51 7.65 1.89 -9.53
N TYR A 52 7.18 1.07 -10.45
CA TYR A 52 5.75 0.88 -10.68
C TYR A 52 5.08 0.07 -9.56
N LYS A 53 5.76 -0.93 -8.99
CA LYS A 53 5.25 -1.63 -7.80
C LYS A 53 4.98 -0.68 -6.64
N VAL A 54 5.90 0.25 -6.39
CA VAL A 54 5.76 1.21 -5.29
C VAL A 54 4.65 2.24 -5.59
N LEU A 55 4.48 2.68 -6.84
CA LEU A 55 3.35 3.54 -7.23
C LEU A 55 1.98 2.84 -7.10
N ILE A 56 1.91 1.53 -7.40
CA ILE A 56 0.71 0.72 -7.17
C ILE A 56 0.42 0.64 -5.67
N ALA A 57 1.43 0.36 -4.84
CA ALA A 57 1.28 0.31 -3.39
C ALA A 57 0.87 1.67 -2.79
N LEU A 58 1.41 2.78 -3.31
CA LEU A 58 0.98 4.13 -2.96
C LEU A 58 -0.51 4.35 -3.29
N SER A 59 -0.95 3.95 -4.48
CA SER A 59 -2.34 4.10 -4.90
C SER A 59 -3.30 3.32 -3.98
N ALA A 60 -2.92 2.11 -3.58
CA ALA A 60 -3.67 1.33 -2.60
C ALA A 60 -3.73 2.00 -1.22
N ALA A 61 -2.59 2.54 -0.75
CA ALA A 61 -2.54 3.27 0.52
C ALA A 61 -3.45 4.51 0.53
N ILE A 62 -3.52 5.24 -0.58
CA ILE A 62 -4.41 6.40 -0.75
C ILE A 62 -5.88 5.94 -0.73
N ALA A 63 -6.22 4.90 -1.47
CA ALA A 63 -7.58 4.37 -1.52
C ALA A 63 -8.07 3.93 -0.13
N LEU A 64 -7.19 3.27 0.65
CA LEU A 64 -7.46 2.82 2.02
C LEU A 64 -7.40 3.95 3.07
N GLY A 65 -6.80 5.10 2.75
CA GLY A 65 -6.75 6.26 3.65
C GLY A 65 -5.73 6.15 4.79
N SER A 66 -4.69 5.32 4.65
CA SER A 66 -3.66 5.16 5.69
C SER A 66 -2.56 6.23 5.55
N GLN A 67 -2.62 7.29 6.36
CA GLN A 67 -1.64 8.39 6.31
C GLN A 67 -0.17 7.92 6.42
N PRO A 68 0.22 7.03 7.35
CA PRO A 68 1.60 6.55 7.44
C PRO A 68 2.04 5.80 6.19
N CYS A 69 1.16 4.95 5.63
CA CYS A 69 1.46 4.20 4.42
C CYS A 69 1.59 5.15 3.21
N ILE A 70 0.73 6.16 3.10
CA ILE A 70 0.79 7.16 2.01
C ILE A 70 2.15 7.86 2.03
N LEU A 71 2.60 8.34 3.20
CA LEU A 71 3.90 9.00 3.32
C LEU A 71 5.05 8.04 2.99
N ASN A 72 5.05 6.84 3.57
CA ASN A 72 6.07 5.83 3.33
C ASN A 72 6.21 5.47 1.84
N TYR A 73 5.10 5.15 1.18
CA TYR A 73 5.14 4.78 -0.24
C TYR A 73 5.44 5.97 -1.15
N THR A 74 5.12 7.21 -0.75
CA THR A 74 5.55 8.42 -1.47
C THR A 74 7.08 8.56 -1.44
N MET A 75 7.70 8.43 -0.26
CA MET A 75 9.16 8.48 -0.12
C MET A 75 9.84 7.35 -0.89
N ARG A 76 9.33 6.11 -0.78
CA ARG A 76 9.86 4.96 -1.52
C ARG A 76 9.70 5.13 -3.03
N ALA A 77 8.62 5.74 -3.52
CA ALA A 77 8.44 6.02 -4.94
C ALA A 77 9.50 7.00 -5.44
N LYS A 78 9.77 8.08 -4.68
CA LYS A 78 10.87 9.02 -4.98
C LYS A 78 12.23 8.33 -5.01
N MET A 79 12.53 7.48 -4.02
CA MET A 79 13.78 6.71 -3.97
C MET A 79 13.91 5.73 -5.14
N ALA A 80 12.79 5.17 -5.62
CA ALA A 80 12.74 4.30 -6.81
C ALA A 80 12.79 5.07 -8.14
N GLY A 81 13.04 6.38 -8.11
CA GLY A 81 13.19 7.23 -9.30
C GLY A 81 11.88 7.76 -9.88
N ALA A 82 10.75 7.69 -9.16
CA ALA A 82 9.51 8.28 -9.63
C ALA A 82 9.58 9.82 -9.65
N SER A 83 9.05 10.41 -10.72
CA SER A 83 8.86 11.85 -10.81
C SER A 83 7.73 12.32 -9.88
N VAL A 84 7.68 13.63 -9.61
CA VAL A 84 6.54 14.20 -8.86
C VAL A 84 5.25 14.00 -9.65
N GLN A 85 5.32 14.12 -10.98
CA GLN A 85 4.19 13.95 -11.89
C GLN A 85 3.62 12.53 -11.81
N GLU A 86 4.48 11.50 -11.85
CA GLU A 86 4.04 10.09 -11.72
C GLU A 86 3.34 9.82 -10.37
N ILE A 87 3.85 10.42 -9.29
CA ILE A 87 3.24 10.32 -7.95
C ILE A 87 1.88 11.03 -7.92
N MET A 88 1.78 12.22 -8.51
CA MET A 88 0.53 12.97 -8.57
C MET A 88 -0.52 12.29 -9.46
N GLU A 89 -0.09 11.64 -10.56
CA GLU A 89 -0.97 10.80 -11.38
C GLU A 89 -1.48 9.58 -10.61
N ALA A 90 -0.61 8.89 -9.86
CA ALA A 90 -1.03 7.80 -8.98
C ALA A 90 -2.07 8.26 -7.94
N PHE A 91 -1.89 9.46 -7.37
CA PHE A 91 -2.87 10.07 -6.46
C PHE A 91 -4.21 10.32 -7.16
N ALA A 92 -4.19 10.92 -8.36
CA ALA A 92 -5.41 11.20 -9.12
C ALA A 92 -6.16 9.91 -9.48
N ILE A 93 -5.44 8.87 -9.91
CA ILE A 93 -5.98 7.53 -10.20
C ILE A 93 -6.62 6.94 -8.94
N ALA A 94 -5.93 6.94 -7.80
CA ALA A 94 -6.47 6.38 -6.57
C ALA A 94 -7.74 7.12 -6.09
N LYS A 95 -7.75 8.45 -6.16
CA LYS A 95 -8.93 9.28 -5.85
C LYS A 95 -10.11 8.91 -6.76
N PHE A 96 -9.88 8.85 -8.08
CA PHE A 96 -10.92 8.50 -9.05
C PHE A 96 -11.45 7.09 -8.82
N SER A 97 -10.57 6.09 -8.68
CA SER A 97 -10.94 4.70 -8.43
C SER A 97 -11.77 4.55 -7.15
N LYS A 98 -11.43 5.28 -6.08
CA LYS A 98 -12.23 5.30 -4.85
C LYS A 98 -13.60 5.95 -5.07
N ALA A 99 -13.67 7.06 -5.81
CA ALA A 99 -14.96 7.71 -6.13
C ALA A 99 -15.87 6.84 -7.00
N GLY A 100 -15.29 6.01 -7.87
CA GLY A 100 -16.04 5.07 -8.70
C GLY A 100 -16.89 4.09 -7.88
N THR A 101 -16.45 3.67 -6.70
CA THR A 101 -17.26 2.80 -5.84
C THR A 101 -18.51 3.50 -5.31
N THR A 102 -18.42 4.80 -5.00
CA THR A 102 -19.58 5.63 -4.61
C THR A 102 -20.58 5.76 -5.75
N LEU A 103 -20.12 5.95 -6.98
CA LEU A 103 -21.01 6.02 -8.14
C LEU A 103 -21.74 4.69 -8.34
N SER A 104 -21.01 3.58 -8.36
CA SER A 104 -21.59 2.25 -8.55
C SER A 104 -22.55 1.86 -7.42
N SER A 105 -22.22 2.17 -6.17
CA SER A 105 -23.11 1.86 -5.03
C SER A 105 -24.36 2.74 -5.00
N SER A 106 -24.36 3.86 -5.73
CA SER A 106 -25.52 4.74 -5.87
C SER A 106 -26.52 4.28 -6.93
N LEU A 107 -26.25 3.19 -7.67
CA LEU A 107 -27.11 2.71 -8.77
C LEU A 107 -28.61 2.65 -8.40
N PRO A 108 -29.04 2.02 -7.29
CA PRO A 108 -30.46 1.93 -6.99
C PRO A 108 -31.14 3.28 -6.75
N ALA A 109 -30.42 4.24 -6.14
CA ALA A 109 -30.94 5.59 -5.92
C ALA A 109 -31.10 6.35 -7.24
N LEU A 110 -30.14 6.20 -8.16
CA LEU A 110 -30.21 6.80 -9.48
C LEU A 110 -31.35 6.22 -10.31
N GLU A 111 -31.54 4.90 -10.29
CA GLU A 111 -32.68 4.23 -10.95
C GLU A 111 -34.02 4.72 -10.41
N TRP A 112 -34.15 4.85 -9.08
CA TRP A 112 -35.35 5.38 -8.45
C TRP A 112 -35.65 6.81 -8.92
N LEU A 113 -34.66 7.69 -8.95
CA LEU A 113 -34.83 9.07 -9.39
C LEU A 113 -35.23 9.18 -10.87
N VAL A 114 -34.74 8.30 -11.74
CA VAL A 114 -35.11 8.29 -13.16
C VAL A 114 -36.57 7.85 -13.35
N ASN A 115 -37.04 6.88 -12.57
CA ASN A 115 -38.40 6.33 -12.69
C ASN A 115 -39.48 7.15 -11.97
N ASN A 116 -39.09 8.16 -11.17
CA ASN A 116 -40.00 8.97 -10.36
C ASN A 116 -39.81 10.48 -10.62
N LYS A 117 -39.57 10.87 -11.88
CA LYS A 117 -39.55 12.28 -12.30
C LYS A 117 -40.94 12.81 -12.64
#